data_AF-A0A077ZTF8-F1
#
_entry.id   AF-A0A077ZTF8-F1
#
_cell.length_a   1.000
_cell.length_b   1.000
_cell.length_c   1.000
_cell.angle_alpha   90.00
_cell.angle_beta   90.00
_cell.angle_gamma   90.00
#
_symmetry.space_group_name_H-M   'P 1'
#
loop_
_entity.id
_entity.type
_entity.pdbx_description
1 polymer ?
#
loop_
_entity_poly.entity_id
_entity_poly.type
_entity_poly.pdbx_seq_one_letter_code
_entity_poly.pdbx_strand_id
1 'polypeptide(L)'
;MAEVVEIHDPKEFEDRLEEIAQDQQFVICYFTGGEDADGKSWCPDCVVHKKAVQENIINQSSGKLLKCWVQTRDEWVGKSDHPYKANPVLKVRGVPSVLLLREGEVVARAETDADFENTDLLQMIAKPE
;
A
#
# COMPACT_ATOMS: atom_id res chain seq x y z
N MET A 1 2.12 11.88 -12.07
CA MET A 1 1.21 10.78 -11.71
C MET A 1 2.02 9.52 -11.82
N ALA A 2 2.05 8.74 -10.74
CA ALA A 2 2.79 7.49 -10.71
C ALA A 2 2.12 6.46 -11.62
N GLU A 3 2.93 5.56 -12.16
CA GLU A 3 2.43 4.33 -12.76
C GLU A 3 1.96 3.42 -11.61
N VAL A 4 0.67 3.09 -11.59
CA VAL A 4 0.09 2.19 -10.60
C VAL A 4 0.16 0.77 -11.11
N VAL A 5 0.91 -0.08 -10.42
CA VAL A 5 1.03 -1.51 -10.68
C VAL A 5 0.13 -2.24 -9.69
N GLU A 6 -0.93 -2.88 -10.18
CA GLU A 6 -1.87 -3.61 -9.33
C GLU A 6 -1.40 -5.06 -9.11
N ILE A 7 -1.34 -5.47 -7.85
CA ILE A 7 -0.94 -6.81 -7.41
C ILE A 7 -2.13 -7.47 -6.75
N HIS A 8 -2.69 -8.49 -7.40
CA HIS A 8 -3.89 -9.19 -6.97
C HIS A 8 -3.60 -10.54 -6.30
N ASP A 9 -2.44 -11.14 -6.59
CA ASP A 9 -1.92 -12.29 -5.86
C ASP A 9 -0.76 -11.83 -4.96
N PRO A 10 -0.90 -11.93 -3.62
CA PRO A 10 0.16 -11.58 -2.69
C PRO A 10 1.49 -12.32 -2.92
N LYS A 11 1.49 -13.45 -3.64
CA LYS A 11 2.71 -14.20 -3.99
C LYS A 11 3.56 -13.49 -5.03
N GLU A 12 2.96 -12.72 -5.92
CA GLU A 12 3.69 -11.97 -6.96
C GLU A 12 4.35 -10.70 -6.40
N PHE A 13 4.04 -10.35 -5.15
CA PHE A 13 4.48 -9.09 -4.57
C PHE A 13 6.00 -8.95 -4.48
N GLU A 14 6.69 -10.00 -4.03
CA GLU A 14 8.14 -9.95 -3.83
C GLU A 14 8.87 -9.76 -5.16
N ASP A 15 8.50 -10.55 -6.18
CA ASP A 15 9.05 -10.42 -7.53
C ASP A 15 8.83 -9.01 -8.10
N ARG A 16 7.62 -8.44 -7.92
CA ARG A 16 7.29 -7.08 -8.41
C ARG A 16 8.02 -5.99 -7.64
N LEU A 17 8.18 -6.16 -6.32
CA LEU A 17 8.93 -5.23 -5.51
C LEU A 17 10.40 -5.21 -5.93
N GLU A 18 11.01 -6.39 -6.13
CA GLU A 18 12.40 -6.52 -6.55
C GLU A 18 12.63 -5.92 -7.95
N GLU A 19 11.74 -6.21 -8.92
CA GLU A 19 11.79 -5.65 -10.27
C GLU A 19 11.77 -4.12 -10.24
N ILE A 20 10.89 -3.52 -9.43
CA ILE A 20 10.77 -2.06 -9.35
C ILE A 20 11.93 -1.43 -8.58
N ALA A 21 12.39 -2.09 -7.51
CA ALA A 21 13.48 -1.59 -6.68
C ALA A 21 14.84 -1.53 -7.42
N GLN A 22 15.01 -2.27 -8.52
CA GLN A 22 16.22 -2.21 -9.35
C GLN A 22 16.37 -0.86 -10.08
N ASP A 23 15.26 -0.26 -10.50
CA ASP A 23 15.25 0.95 -11.32
C ASP A 23 14.72 2.19 -10.57
N GLN A 24 14.30 2.05 -9.32
CA GLN A 24 13.72 3.13 -8.52
C GLN A 24 14.47 3.29 -7.19
N GLN A 25 14.80 4.54 -6.84
CA GLN A 25 15.39 4.88 -5.53
C GLN A 25 14.42 4.61 -4.37
N PHE A 26 13.11 4.63 -4.65
CA PHE A 26 12.07 4.35 -3.67
C PHE A 26 10.87 3.65 -4.32
N VAL A 27 10.12 2.91 -3.51
CA VAL A 27 8.87 2.25 -3.92
C VAL A 27 7.77 2.60 -2.93
N ILE A 28 6.62 3.02 -3.43
CA ILE A 28 5.43 3.25 -2.60
C ILE A 28 4.53 2.02 -2.73
N CYS A 29 4.19 1.40 -1.60
CA CYS A 29 3.27 0.28 -1.54
C CYS A 29 1.98 0.70 -0.85
N TYR A 30 0.84 0.56 -1.52
CA TYR A 30 -0.48 0.78 -0.97
C TYR A 30 -1.22 -0.56 -0.85
N PHE A 31 -1.48 -1.00 0.38
CA PHE A 31 -2.22 -2.22 0.68
C PHE A 31 -3.68 -1.87 0.94
N THR A 32 -4.60 -2.56 0.26
CA THR A 32 -6.04 -2.27 0.37
C THR A 32 -6.91 -3.51 0.23
N GLY A 33 -8.11 -3.46 0.80
CA GLY A 33 -9.08 -4.54 0.71
C GLY A 33 -9.71 -4.62 -0.69
N GLY A 34 -9.79 -5.83 -1.22
CA GLY A 34 -10.45 -6.18 -2.47
C GLY A 34 -11.86 -5.60 -2.57
N GLU A 35 -12.22 -5.21 -3.79
CA GLU A 35 -13.52 -4.67 -4.16
C GLU A 35 -14.34 -5.73 -4.89
N ASP A 36 -15.66 -5.75 -4.67
CA ASP A 36 -16.58 -6.55 -5.46
C ASP A 36 -16.83 -5.94 -6.86
N ALA A 37 -17.70 -6.57 -7.65
CA ALA A 37 -18.04 -6.10 -8.99
C ALA A 37 -18.70 -4.70 -9.02
N ASP A 38 -19.26 -4.26 -7.90
CA ASP A 38 -19.86 -2.94 -7.72
C ASP A 38 -18.84 -1.91 -7.19
N GLY A 39 -17.56 -2.31 -7.04
CA GLY A 39 -16.48 -1.45 -6.53
C GLY A 39 -16.52 -1.26 -5.02
N LYS A 40 -17.27 -2.09 -4.29
CA LYS A 40 -17.39 -1.99 -2.84
C LYS A 40 -16.32 -2.85 -2.17
N SER A 41 -15.44 -2.19 -1.42
CA SER A 41 -14.42 -2.89 -0.63
C SER A 41 -15.04 -3.61 0.56
N TRP A 42 -14.56 -4.82 0.87
CA TRP A 42 -14.91 -5.51 2.12
C TRP A 42 -14.37 -4.80 3.37
N CYS A 43 -13.37 -3.94 3.18
CA CYS A 43 -12.65 -3.22 4.22
C CYS A 43 -13.28 -1.83 4.45
N PRO A 44 -13.96 -1.59 5.58
CA PRO A 44 -14.62 -0.31 5.84
C PRO A 44 -13.62 0.85 5.94
N ASP A 45 -12.47 0.65 6.58
CA ASP A 45 -11.42 1.67 6.72
C ASP A 45 -10.84 2.04 5.34
N CYS A 46 -10.76 1.07 4.43
CA CYS A 46 -10.30 1.30 3.06
C CYS A 46 -11.26 2.20 2.30
N VAL A 47 -12.57 2.11 2.55
CA VAL A 47 -13.58 3.01 1.99
C VAL A 47 -13.45 4.41 2.59
N VAL A 48 -13.28 4.51 3.92
CA VAL A 48 -13.14 5.79 4.63
C VAL A 48 -11.93 6.58 4.12
N HIS A 49 -10.77 5.94 4.00
CA HIS A 49 -9.52 6.61 3.60
C HIS A 49 -9.25 6.61 2.10
N LYS A 50 -10.13 6.02 1.27
CA LYS A 50 -9.97 5.95 -0.21
C LYS A 50 -9.65 7.31 -0.82
N LYS A 51 -10.39 8.35 -0.39
CA LYS A 51 -10.20 9.71 -0.88
C LYS A 51 -8.83 10.28 -0.48
N ALA A 52 -8.44 10.13 0.79
CA ALA A 52 -7.16 10.63 1.29
C ALA A 52 -5.98 10.00 0.56
N VAL A 53 -6.00 8.67 0.35
CA VAL A 53 -4.97 7.95 -0.40
C VAL A 53 -4.96 8.37 -1.87
N GLN A 54 -6.13 8.48 -2.50
CA GLN A 54 -6.22 8.89 -3.90
C GLN A 54 -5.63 10.30 -4.11
N GLU A 55 -6.05 11.27 -3.30
CA GLU A 55 -5.71 12.68 -3.49
C GLU A 55 -4.27 13.01 -3.07
N ASN A 56 -3.76 12.37 -2.01
CA ASN A 56 -2.47 12.72 -1.42
C ASN A 56 -1.34 11.74 -1.75
N ILE A 57 -1.66 10.49 -2.12
CA ILE A 57 -0.66 9.49 -2.54
C ILE A 57 -0.74 9.30 -4.05
N ILE A 58 -1.76 8.60 -4.56
CA ILE A 58 -1.81 8.13 -5.95
C ILE A 58 -1.67 9.28 -6.95
N ASN A 59 -2.41 10.37 -6.75
CA ASN A 59 -2.37 11.52 -7.66
C ASN A 59 -1.07 12.34 -7.53
N GLN A 60 -0.43 12.33 -6.37
CA GLN A 60 0.75 13.15 -6.07
C GLN A 60 2.06 12.43 -6.36
N SER A 61 2.07 11.11 -6.31
CA SER A 61 3.28 10.32 -6.50
C SER A 61 3.84 10.46 -7.91
N SER A 62 5.16 10.38 -7.97
CA SER A 62 5.96 10.16 -9.18
C SER A 62 6.61 8.78 -9.10
N GLY A 63 7.03 8.24 -10.25
CA GLY A 63 7.62 6.89 -10.32
C GLY A 63 6.56 5.79 -10.34
N LYS A 64 6.81 4.69 -9.62
CA LYS A 64 5.91 3.53 -9.55
C LYS A 64 5.29 3.36 -8.17
N LEU A 65 4.01 3.04 -8.14
CA LEU A 65 3.26 2.72 -6.94
C LEU A 65 2.69 1.30 -7.06
N LEU A 66 3.01 0.45 -6.09
CA LEU A 66 2.46 -0.90 -5.98
C LEU A 66 1.14 -0.87 -5.21
N LYS A 67 0.03 -1.12 -5.89
CA LYS A 67 -1.28 -1.25 -5.25
C LYS A 67 -1.57 -2.73 -5.00
N CYS A 68 -1.45 -3.14 -3.75
CA CYS A 68 -1.48 -4.52 -3.31
C CYS A 68 -2.86 -4.84 -2.73
N TRP A 69 -3.59 -5.72 -3.40
CA TRP A 69 -4.92 -6.12 -3.00
C TRP A 69 -4.88 -7.28 -2.02
N VAL A 70 -5.75 -7.21 -1.02
CA VAL A 70 -6.10 -8.31 -0.13
C VAL A 70 -7.52 -8.71 -0.49
N GLN A 71 -7.71 -9.79 -1.23
CA GLN A 71 -8.93 -10.00 -2.02
C GLN A 71 -10.17 -10.17 -1.14
N THR A 72 -10.01 -10.89 -0.03
CA THR A 72 -11.09 -11.24 0.87
C THR A 72 -10.76 -10.87 2.31
N ARG A 73 -11.80 -10.65 3.12
CA ARG A 73 -11.63 -10.43 4.56
C ARG A 73 -11.04 -11.66 5.26
N ASP A 74 -11.41 -12.86 4.81
CA ASP A 74 -11.07 -14.14 5.44
C ASP A 74 -9.59 -14.53 5.25
N GLU A 75 -8.95 -14.08 4.16
CA GLU A 75 -7.50 -14.25 4.00
C GLU A 75 -6.70 -13.28 4.88
N TRP A 76 -7.32 -12.20 5.36
CA TRP A 76 -6.65 -11.17 6.15
C TRP A 76 -6.81 -11.38 7.65
N VAL A 77 -8.06 -11.44 8.12
CA VAL A 77 -8.37 -11.35 9.56
C VAL A 77 -7.92 -12.62 10.27
N GLY A 78 -7.07 -12.45 11.30
CA GLY A 78 -6.51 -13.58 12.06
C GLY A 78 -5.48 -14.43 11.32
N LYS A 79 -5.12 -14.09 10.07
CA LYS A 79 -4.12 -14.79 9.27
C LYS A 79 -2.75 -14.14 9.39
N SER A 80 -2.00 -14.47 10.45
CA SER A 80 -0.64 -13.95 10.66
C SER A 80 0.35 -14.39 9.56
N ASP A 81 0.06 -15.50 8.90
CA ASP A 81 0.85 -16.08 7.81
C ASP A 81 0.60 -15.43 6.44
N HIS A 82 -0.32 -14.47 6.34
CA HIS A 82 -0.57 -13.75 5.10
C HIS A 82 0.72 -13.09 4.57
N PRO A 83 1.07 -13.19 3.28
CA PRO A 83 2.38 -12.74 2.76
C PRO A 83 2.77 -11.31 3.15
N TYR A 84 1.87 -10.34 3.03
CA TYR A 84 2.14 -8.96 3.44
C TYR A 84 2.41 -8.77 4.95
N LYS A 85 1.82 -9.63 5.80
CA LYS A 85 2.03 -9.60 7.26
C LYS A 85 3.30 -10.33 7.67
N ALA A 86 3.56 -11.47 7.03
CA ALA A 86 4.70 -12.33 7.29
C ALA A 86 6.00 -11.77 6.71
N ASN A 87 5.92 -10.89 5.69
CA ASN A 87 7.10 -10.27 5.10
C ASN A 87 7.91 -9.51 6.17
N PRO A 88 9.22 -9.82 6.34
CA PRO A 88 10.02 -9.31 7.45
C PRO A 88 10.31 -7.80 7.37
N VAL A 89 10.25 -7.22 6.17
CA VAL A 89 10.46 -5.79 5.90
C VAL A 89 9.15 -5.03 6.11
N LEU A 90 8.08 -5.46 5.45
CA LEU A 90 6.82 -4.72 5.45
C LEU A 90 6.10 -4.79 6.80
N LYS A 91 5.90 -6.01 7.31
CA LYS A 91 5.09 -6.31 8.50
C LYS A 91 3.79 -5.51 8.52
N VAL A 92 3.02 -5.56 7.43
CA VAL A 92 1.78 -4.79 7.27
C VAL A 92 0.81 -5.14 8.38
N ARG A 93 0.31 -4.15 9.13
CA ARG A 93 -0.49 -4.39 10.33
C ARG A 93 -1.99 -4.39 10.06
N GLY A 94 -2.42 -3.65 9.04
CA GLY A 94 -3.81 -3.47 8.68
C GLY A 94 -3.99 -3.18 7.19
N VAL A 95 -5.24 -3.05 6.77
CA VAL A 95 -5.58 -2.38 5.51
C VAL A 95 -6.62 -1.31 5.85
N PRO A 96 -6.53 -0.10 5.28
CA PRO A 96 -5.52 0.34 4.33
C PRO A 96 -4.16 0.59 4.99
N SER A 97 -3.07 0.46 4.24
CA SER A 97 -1.73 0.85 4.69
C SER A 97 -0.92 1.38 3.52
N VAL A 98 -0.20 2.48 3.72
CA VAL A 98 0.71 3.04 2.72
C VAL A 98 2.11 3.02 3.30
N LEU A 99 3.04 2.35 2.62
CA LEU A 99 4.44 2.24 3.01
C LEU A 99 5.34 2.88 1.97
N LEU A 100 6.37 3.58 2.42
CA LEU A 100 7.48 4.04 1.60
C LEU A 100 8.68 3.16 1.86
N LEU A 101 9.19 2.51 0.81
CA LEU A 101 10.40 1.71 0.84
C LEU A 101 11.57 2.44 0.19
N ARG A 102 12.75 2.36 0.80
CA ARG A 102 14.04 2.80 0.25
C ARG A 102 15.09 1.76 0.61
N GLU A 103 15.89 1.36 -0.37
CA GLU A 103 17.00 0.40 -0.17
C GLU A 103 16.60 -0.88 0.58
N GLY A 104 15.36 -1.36 0.35
CA GLY A 104 14.84 -2.58 0.98
C GLY A 104 14.30 -2.39 2.40
N GLU A 105 14.20 -1.16 2.91
CA GLU A 105 13.66 -0.87 4.24
C GLU A 105 12.42 0.04 4.18
N VAL A 106 11.50 -0.13 5.13
CA VAL A 106 10.34 0.77 5.29
C VAL A 106 10.78 2.02 6.05
N VAL A 107 10.84 3.16 5.36
CA VAL A 107 11.28 4.45 5.93
C VAL A 107 10.13 5.34 6.38
N ALA A 108 8.91 5.12 5.88
CA ALA A 108 7.70 5.79 6.34
C ALA A 108 6.47 4.91 6.15
N ARG A 109 5.42 5.15 6.95
CA ARG A 109 4.17 4.39 6.92
C ARG A 109 2.98 5.26 7.35
N ALA A 110 1.83 5.00 6.77
CA ALA A 110 0.52 5.49 7.21
C ALA A 110 -0.42 4.28 7.37
N GLU A 111 -0.85 4.00 8.61
CA GLU A 111 -1.65 2.82 8.96
C GLU A 111 -2.83 3.14 9.90
N THR A 112 -2.91 4.36 10.45
CA THR A 112 -3.96 4.80 11.38
C THR A 112 -4.78 5.96 10.83
N ASP A 113 -5.97 6.21 11.39
CA ASP A 113 -6.80 7.37 11.02
C ASP A 113 -6.00 8.68 11.07
N ALA A 114 -5.24 8.89 12.15
CA ALA A 114 -4.43 10.08 12.34
C ALA A 114 -3.34 10.23 11.26
N ASP A 115 -2.78 9.11 10.77
CA ASP A 115 -1.81 9.14 9.66
C ASP A 115 -2.48 9.57 8.36
N PHE A 116 -3.69 9.08 8.09
CA PHE A 116 -4.45 9.41 6.87
C PHE A 116 -5.06 10.83 6.91
N GLU A 117 -5.21 11.42 8.09
CA GLU A 117 -5.56 12.84 8.26
C GLU A 117 -4.33 13.76 8.16
N ASN A 118 -3.13 13.22 8.36
CA ASN A 118 -1.88 13.96 8.30
C ASN A 118 -1.41 14.15 6.85
N THR A 119 -1.85 15.25 6.24
CA THR A 119 -1.49 15.57 4.85
C THR A 119 0.02 15.70 4.63
N ASP A 120 0.77 16.25 5.59
CA ASP A 120 2.23 16.39 5.49
C ASP A 120 2.92 15.02 5.40
N LEU A 121 2.49 14.06 6.24
CA LEU A 121 2.99 12.68 6.19
C LEU A 121 2.68 12.04 4.83
N LEU A 122 1.45 12.16 4.33
CA LEU A 122 1.05 11.58 3.06
C LEU A 122 1.84 12.19 1.90
N GLN A 123 2.02 13.52 1.88
CA GLN A 123 2.79 14.21 0.86
C GLN A 123 4.27 13.84 0.89
N MET A 124 4.86 13.69 2.09
CA MET A 124 6.23 13.19 2.27
C MET A 124 6.39 11.78 1.70
N ILE A 125 5.41 10.88 1.95
CA ILE A 125 5.41 9.53 1.36
C ILE A 125 5.29 9.61 -0.16
N ALA A 126 4.41 10.47 -0.68
CA ALA A 126 4.12 10.55 -2.10
C ALA A 126 5.27 11.14 -2.93
N LYS A 127 5.99 12.12 -2.38
CA LYS A 127 7.10 12.83 -3.02
C LYS A 127 8.32 12.82 -2.10
N PRO A 128 8.93 11.65 -1.90
CA PRO A 128 10.02 11.54 -0.96
C PRO A 128 11.29 12.15 -1.59
N GLU A 129 11.94 13.07 -0.87
CA GLU A 129 13.12 13.85 -1.32
C GLU A 129 14.34 12.99 -1.68
#